data_AF-M1ES03-F1
#
_entry.id   AF-M1ES03-F1
#
_cell.length_a   1.000
_cell.length_b   1.000
_cell.length_c   1.000
_cell.angle_alpha   90.00
_cell.angle_beta   90.00
_cell.angle_gamma   90.00
#
_symmetry.space_group_name_H-M   'P 1'
#
loop_
_entity.id
_entity.type
_entity.pdbx_description
1 polymer ?
#
loop_
_entity_poly.entity_id
_entity_poly.type
_entity_poly.pdbx_seq_one_letter_code
_entity_poly.pdbx_strand_id
1 'polypeptide(L)'
;MNENSCSFHSEKELRDGQVESVCAAYPLPYDKDTGVLRALRGIPISELKNHGILRALTAEANGWQPGVVNAEVLRAQEEWEAVDNIQTESGSQASVDQPGQLISFSEALQHFQTVDLSSFKKRIQPTIRRTGLAAIRHCLFGPPKLHQGLREERDLVLTIAQCGLDNQDPMHGRVLQTIYKKLTGSKFDCALHGDHWEDLGFQGANPATDLRGAGFLALLHLLYLVMDSKTLLMAQEIFRLSRHHI
;
A
#
# COMPACT_ATOMS: atom_id res chain seq x y z
N MET A 1 65.75 -5.02 6.44
CA MET A 1 66.31 -3.67 6.24
C MET A 1 65.21 -2.82 5.61
N ASN A 2 64.49 -1.95 6.31
CA ASN A 2 64.60 -1.41 7.68
C ASN A 2 63.14 -1.04 8.09
N GLU A 3 62.47 -1.74 9.00
CA GLU A 3 62.48 -1.59 10.47
C GLU A 3 62.19 -0.17 11.00
N ASN A 4 61.03 -0.06 11.68
CA ASN A 4 60.64 0.76 12.86
C ASN A 4 59.09 0.79 12.88
N SER A 5 58.31 0.14 13.77
CA SER A 5 58.42 -0.36 15.16
C SER A 5 58.01 0.62 16.26
N CYS A 6 57.10 0.15 17.15
CA CYS A 6 56.88 0.59 18.56
C CYS A 6 56.23 1.99 18.79
N SER A 7 55.59 2.34 19.93
CA SER A 7 55.18 1.67 21.21
C SER A 7 54.40 2.69 22.09
N PHE A 8 53.61 2.41 23.15
CA PHE A 8 52.99 1.21 23.77
C PHE A 8 51.96 1.66 24.86
N HIS A 9 50.94 0.83 25.17
CA HIS A 9 50.18 0.79 26.46
C HIS A 9 49.36 2.06 26.88
N SER A 10 48.37 1.97 27.79
CA SER A 10 48.17 1.02 28.88
C SER A 10 46.72 0.54 29.06
N GLU A 11 46.59 -0.74 29.43
CA GLU A 11 45.41 -1.31 30.09
C GLU A 11 45.27 -0.74 31.51
N LYS A 12 44.07 -0.86 32.09
CA LYS A 12 43.94 -1.45 33.44
C LYS A 12 42.57 -2.06 33.69
N GLU A 13 42.62 -3.11 34.52
CA GLU A 13 41.61 -4.15 34.67
C GLU A 13 40.81 -4.02 35.97
N LEU A 14 39.63 -4.64 35.99
CA LEU A 14 39.09 -5.50 37.06
C LEU A 14 38.89 -4.92 38.49
N ARG A 15 37.64 -4.98 39.00
CA ARG A 15 37.32 -5.73 40.24
C ARG A 15 35.82 -5.96 40.49
N ASP A 16 35.58 -7.11 41.12
CA ASP A 16 34.32 -7.70 41.59
C ASP A 16 34.16 -7.46 43.12
N GLY A 17 32.95 -7.53 43.71
CA GLY A 17 32.77 -7.28 45.16
C GLY A 17 31.37 -7.01 45.77
N GLN A 18 30.44 -7.97 45.64
CA GLN A 18 29.52 -8.52 46.67
C GLN A 18 28.96 -7.75 47.93
N VAL A 19 27.65 -8.00 48.19
CA VAL A 19 26.86 -8.13 49.48
C VAL A 19 26.49 -6.90 50.34
N GLU A 20 25.16 -6.64 50.46
CA GLU A 20 24.29 -6.65 51.67
C GLU A 20 22.84 -6.38 51.20
N SER A 21 21.76 -7.14 51.47
CA SER A 21 21.26 -7.92 52.62
C SER A 21 20.47 -7.13 53.68
N VAL A 22 19.17 -6.87 53.42
CA VAL A 22 18.16 -6.64 54.47
C VAL A 22 16.87 -7.39 54.12
N CYS A 23 16.38 -8.22 55.05
CA CYS A 23 15.08 -8.89 54.94
C CYS A 23 13.94 -8.02 55.50
N ALA A 24 12.79 -8.01 54.83
CA ALA A 24 11.50 -7.72 55.44
C ALA A 24 10.51 -8.79 54.98
N ALA A 25 10.14 -9.70 55.88
CA ALA A 25 9.27 -10.83 55.58
C ALA A 25 7.86 -10.59 56.13
N TYR A 26 6.86 -10.59 55.23
CA TYR A 26 5.47 -10.91 55.55
C TYR A 26 4.87 -11.73 54.39
N PRO A 27 4.04 -12.76 54.67
CA PRO A 27 3.64 -13.73 53.66
C PRO A 27 2.50 -13.23 52.78
N LEU A 28 2.67 -13.34 51.46
CA LEU A 28 1.56 -13.23 50.50
C LEU A 28 0.77 -14.54 50.45
N PRO A 29 -0.56 -14.49 50.20
CA PRO A 29 -1.43 -15.65 50.32
C PRO A 29 -1.18 -16.70 49.24
N TYR A 30 -1.53 -17.93 49.60
CA TYR A 30 -1.33 -19.18 48.86
C TYR A 30 -1.84 -19.10 47.40
N ASP A 31 -0.91 -18.99 46.44
CA ASP A 31 -1.23 -18.99 45.01
C ASP A 31 -1.68 -20.39 44.54
N LYS A 32 -2.94 -20.48 44.12
CA LYS A 32 -3.55 -21.70 43.56
C LYS A 32 -3.47 -21.72 42.02
N ASP A 33 -3.16 -20.59 41.39
CA ASP A 33 -3.32 -20.38 39.94
C ASP A 33 -2.06 -20.78 39.15
N THR A 34 -0.88 -20.81 39.81
CA THR A 34 0.39 -21.25 39.19
C THR A 34 0.35 -22.67 38.64
N GLY A 35 -0.55 -23.53 39.14
CA GLY A 35 -0.74 -24.90 38.64
C GLY A 35 -1.42 -24.95 37.26
N VAL A 36 -2.47 -24.14 37.07
CA VAL A 36 -3.30 -24.17 35.85
C VAL A 36 -2.58 -23.53 34.67
N LEU A 37 -1.93 -22.39 34.88
CA LEU A 37 -1.16 -21.71 33.83
C LEU A 37 0.02 -22.56 33.30
N ARG A 38 0.57 -23.45 34.14
CA ARG A 38 1.61 -24.39 33.71
C ARG A 38 1.06 -25.48 32.78
N ALA A 39 -0.20 -25.90 32.94
CA ALA A 39 -0.85 -26.89 32.10
C ALA A 39 -1.24 -26.36 30.70
N LEU A 40 -1.34 -25.04 30.53
CA LEU A 40 -1.65 -24.38 29.25
C LEU A 40 -0.41 -24.12 28.39
N ARG A 41 0.80 -24.28 28.94
CA ARG A 41 2.06 -23.88 28.30
C ARG A 41 2.47 -24.88 27.22
N GLY A 42 2.18 -24.54 25.96
CA GLY A 42 2.59 -25.30 24.77
C GLY A 42 1.43 -25.86 23.92
N ILE A 43 0.17 -25.60 24.31
CA ILE A 43 -1.00 -26.03 23.54
C ILE A 43 -1.31 -24.99 22.44
N PRO A 44 -1.50 -25.38 21.16
CA PRO A 44 -1.97 -24.47 20.11
C PRO A 44 -3.35 -23.90 20.43
N ILE A 45 -3.57 -22.61 20.13
CA ILE A 45 -4.84 -21.91 20.41
C ILE A 45 -6.05 -22.62 19.78
N SER A 46 -5.86 -23.28 18.63
CA SER A 46 -6.89 -24.07 17.93
C SER A 46 -7.36 -25.32 18.71
N GLU A 47 -6.53 -25.91 19.57
CA GLU A 47 -6.90 -27.11 20.35
C GLU A 47 -7.56 -26.77 21.70
N LEU A 48 -7.39 -25.53 22.18
CA LEU A 48 -7.90 -25.08 23.48
C LEU A 48 -9.43 -25.22 23.60
N LYS A 49 -10.16 -25.13 22.47
CA LYS A 49 -11.62 -25.31 22.39
C LYS A 49 -12.07 -26.75 22.65
N ASN A 50 -11.21 -27.74 22.38
CA ASN A 50 -11.54 -29.16 22.50
C ASN A 50 -11.18 -29.74 23.87
N HIS A 51 -10.24 -29.10 24.59
CA HIS A 51 -9.91 -29.48 25.96
C HIS A 51 -10.92 -28.89 26.96
N GLY A 52 -11.55 -29.74 27.76
CA GLY A 52 -12.55 -29.35 28.78
C GLY A 52 -12.03 -28.44 29.91
N ILE A 53 -10.78 -28.00 29.84
CA ILE A 53 -10.12 -27.08 30.79
C ILE A 53 -10.84 -25.73 30.83
N LEU A 54 -11.29 -25.19 29.68
CA LEU A 54 -12.10 -23.97 29.63
C LEU A 54 -13.44 -24.12 30.37
N ARG A 55 -13.99 -25.34 30.41
CA ARG A 55 -15.22 -25.67 31.14
C ARG A 55 -15.02 -25.77 32.66
N ALA A 56 -13.82 -26.11 33.10
CA ALA A 56 -13.45 -26.08 34.52
C ALA A 56 -13.27 -24.62 35.02
N LEU A 57 -12.56 -23.79 34.25
CA LEU A 57 -12.40 -22.36 34.55
C LEU A 57 -13.74 -21.60 34.63
N THR A 58 -14.71 -21.96 33.80
CA THR A 58 -16.07 -21.39 33.87
C THR A 58 -16.93 -21.98 34.99
N ALA A 59 -16.58 -23.13 35.57
CA ALA A 59 -17.30 -23.73 36.69
C ALA A 59 -16.94 -23.13 38.07
N GLU A 60 -15.74 -22.56 38.23
CA GLU A 60 -15.40 -21.78 39.43
C GLU A 60 -15.90 -20.32 39.35
N ALA A 61 -16.30 -19.84 38.16
CA ALA A 61 -16.83 -18.49 37.94
C ALA A 61 -18.28 -18.27 38.43
N ASN A 62 -18.88 -19.22 39.16
CA ASN A 62 -20.27 -19.18 39.65
C ASN A 62 -20.56 -18.08 40.71
N GLY A 63 -19.58 -17.23 41.03
CA GLY A 63 -19.75 -16.02 41.85
C GLY A 63 -19.79 -14.70 41.06
N TRP A 64 -19.48 -14.71 39.75
CA TRP A 64 -19.43 -13.48 38.96
C TRP A 64 -20.81 -13.15 38.39
N GLN A 65 -21.55 -12.28 39.09
CA GLN A 65 -22.72 -11.60 38.52
C GLN A 65 -22.28 -10.84 37.26
N PRO A 66 -22.87 -11.07 36.07
CA PRO A 66 -22.56 -10.29 34.88
C PRO A 66 -22.80 -8.82 35.18
N GLY A 67 -21.70 -8.08 35.42
CA GLY A 67 -21.77 -6.64 35.62
C GLY A 67 -22.43 -6.05 34.40
N VAL A 68 -23.52 -5.30 34.63
CA VAL A 68 -24.33 -4.64 33.61
C VAL A 68 -23.43 -4.20 32.47
N VAL A 69 -23.64 -4.76 31.26
CA VAL A 69 -22.82 -4.45 30.08
C VAL A 69 -22.74 -2.93 30.00
N ASN A 70 -21.55 -2.38 30.28
CA ASN A 70 -21.46 -0.96 30.64
C ASN A 70 -22.06 -0.16 29.46
N ALA A 71 -23.05 0.69 29.74
CA ALA A 71 -23.74 1.47 28.71
C ALA A 71 -22.77 2.41 27.95
N GLU A 72 -21.59 2.66 28.50
CA GLU A 72 -20.48 3.34 27.83
C GLU A 72 -19.74 2.42 26.83
N VAL A 73 -19.59 1.13 27.12
CA VAL A 73 -18.98 0.14 26.21
C VAL A 73 -19.93 -0.20 25.07
N LEU A 74 -21.23 -0.35 25.35
CA LEU A 74 -22.24 -0.50 24.30
C LEU A 74 -22.32 0.72 23.40
N ARG A 75 -22.36 1.95 23.96
CA ARG A 75 -22.30 3.17 23.15
C ARG A 75 -20.97 3.32 22.40
N ALA A 76 -19.83 3.00 23.00
CA ALA A 76 -18.55 3.05 22.30
C ALA A 76 -18.47 2.03 21.14
N GLN A 77 -19.11 0.86 21.28
CA GLN A 77 -19.27 -0.08 20.18
C GLN A 77 -20.23 0.49 19.13
N GLU A 78 -21.41 0.98 19.50
CA GLU A 78 -22.38 1.60 18.57
C GLU A 78 -21.78 2.80 17.81
N GLU A 79 -20.99 3.64 18.49
CA GLU A 79 -20.24 4.76 17.89
C GLU A 79 -19.15 4.26 16.91
N TRP A 80 -18.46 3.16 17.21
CA TRP A 80 -17.47 2.54 16.31
C TRP A 80 -18.12 1.85 15.09
N GLU A 81 -19.19 1.09 15.31
CA GLU A 81 -19.96 0.44 14.25
C GLU A 81 -20.66 1.48 13.36
N ALA A 82 -21.05 2.64 13.91
CA ALA A 82 -21.56 3.77 13.14
C ALA A 82 -20.48 4.39 12.22
N VAL A 83 -19.20 4.36 12.60
CA VAL A 83 -18.10 4.84 11.74
C VAL A 83 -17.89 3.94 10.52
N ASP A 84 -18.00 2.62 10.66
CA ASP A 84 -17.86 1.68 9.52
C ASP A 84 -19.14 1.62 8.65
N ASN A 85 -20.31 1.93 9.25
CA ASN A 85 -21.59 2.08 8.54
C ASN A 85 -21.78 3.45 7.86
N ILE A 86 -20.81 4.38 7.92
CA ILE A 86 -20.73 5.50 6.95
C ILE A 86 -20.12 4.97 5.64
N GLN A 87 -20.73 3.90 5.10
CA GLN A 87 -20.68 3.57 3.68
C GLN A 87 -21.98 4.04 3.04
N THR A 88 -21.84 4.67 1.87
CA THR A 88 -22.84 5.57 1.29
C THR A 88 -24.07 4.83 0.73
N GLU A 89 -24.99 4.40 1.59
CA GLU A 89 -26.33 3.99 1.17
C GLU A 89 -27.22 5.21 0.86
N SER A 90 -27.18 5.67 -0.40
CA SER A 90 -28.35 6.24 -1.06
C SER A 90 -28.21 6.14 -2.57
N GLY A 91 -29.23 5.56 -3.22
CA GLY A 91 -29.18 5.22 -4.63
C GLY A 91 -29.46 6.39 -5.58
N SER A 92 -29.21 6.13 -6.86
CA SER A 92 -29.88 6.78 -8.00
C SER A 92 -29.81 8.30 -8.11
N GLN A 93 -28.60 8.87 -8.19
CA GLN A 93 -28.28 9.82 -9.28
C GLN A 93 -26.77 10.00 -9.45
N ALA A 94 -26.29 9.85 -10.69
CA ALA A 94 -24.89 10.05 -11.03
C ALA A 94 -24.50 11.52 -10.82
N SER A 95 -23.65 11.77 -9.83
CA SER A 95 -22.97 13.04 -9.58
C SER A 95 -21.47 12.78 -9.65
N VAL A 96 -20.76 13.58 -10.44
CA VAL A 96 -19.40 13.26 -10.95
C VAL A 96 -18.28 13.58 -9.94
N ASP A 97 -18.59 14.31 -8.87
CA ASP A 97 -17.64 14.76 -7.85
C ASP A 97 -18.00 14.24 -6.45
N GLN A 98 -17.60 13.01 -6.13
CA GLN A 98 -17.45 12.56 -4.75
C GLN A 98 -15.96 12.39 -4.41
N PRO A 99 -15.34 13.33 -3.68
CA PRO A 99 -13.98 13.15 -3.20
C PRO A 99 -13.92 11.93 -2.27
N GLY A 100 -12.95 11.05 -2.51
CA GLY A 100 -12.80 9.78 -1.81
C GLY A 100 -13.08 8.53 -2.67
N GLN A 101 -13.90 8.63 -3.73
CA GLN A 101 -14.26 7.48 -4.55
C GLN A 101 -13.12 7.05 -5.51
N LEU A 102 -12.63 5.82 -5.30
CA LEU A 102 -11.60 5.19 -6.14
C LEU A 102 -12.05 5.13 -7.61
N ILE A 103 -11.17 5.52 -8.52
CA ILE A 103 -11.45 5.52 -9.98
C ILE A 103 -11.19 4.13 -10.57
N SER A 104 -12.03 3.72 -11.53
CA SER A 104 -11.78 2.48 -12.29
C SER A 104 -10.89 2.74 -13.51
N PHE A 105 -10.19 1.71 -14.01
CA PHE A 105 -9.43 1.81 -15.25
C PHE A 105 -10.32 2.21 -16.45
N SER A 106 -11.53 1.65 -16.54
CA SER A 106 -12.47 1.93 -17.63
C SER A 106 -12.93 3.39 -17.62
N GLU A 107 -13.19 3.95 -16.43
CA GLU A 107 -13.57 5.35 -16.23
C GLU A 107 -12.42 6.31 -16.62
N ALA A 108 -11.20 6.02 -16.16
CA ALA A 108 -10.01 6.80 -16.55
C ALA A 108 -9.73 6.74 -18.05
N LEU A 109 -9.91 5.57 -18.69
CA LEU A 109 -9.76 5.42 -20.14
C LEU A 109 -10.87 6.13 -20.92
N GLN A 110 -12.12 6.06 -20.44
CA GLN A 110 -13.27 6.73 -21.05
C GLN A 110 -13.10 8.26 -21.07
N HIS A 111 -12.51 8.84 -20.01
CA HIS A 111 -12.16 10.27 -19.98
C HIS A 111 -11.26 10.67 -21.16
N PHE A 112 -10.18 9.92 -21.43
CA PHE A 112 -9.31 10.19 -22.58
C PHE A 112 -9.95 9.89 -23.94
N GLN A 113 -11.06 9.15 -23.98
CA GLN A 113 -11.84 8.92 -25.21
C GLN A 113 -12.83 10.06 -25.49
N THR A 114 -13.24 10.85 -24.48
CA THR A 114 -14.24 11.92 -24.62
C THR A 114 -13.66 13.33 -24.58
N VAL A 115 -12.55 13.56 -23.89
CA VAL A 115 -11.87 14.87 -23.79
C VAL A 115 -11.20 15.26 -25.13
N ASP A 116 -11.16 16.55 -25.46
CA ASP A 116 -10.41 17.03 -26.62
C ASP A 116 -8.89 16.94 -26.40
N LEU A 117 -8.30 15.86 -26.92
CA LEU A 117 -6.85 15.66 -26.95
C LEU A 117 -6.19 16.17 -28.25
N SER A 118 -6.85 17.01 -29.06
CA SER A 118 -6.35 17.48 -30.36
C SER A 118 -4.98 18.16 -30.30
N SER A 119 -4.66 18.84 -29.18
CA SER A 119 -3.36 19.48 -28.95
C SER A 119 -2.23 18.46 -28.75
N PHE A 120 -2.53 17.31 -28.11
CA PHE A 120 -1.63 16.18 -27.90
C PHE A 120 -1.51 15.32 -29.16
N LYS A 121 -2.63 15.06 -29.86
CA LYS A 121 -2.67 14.29 -31.13
C LYS A 121 -1.89 14.97 -32.28
N LYS A 122 -1.60 16.26 -32.19
CA LYS A 122 -0.68 16.98 -33.11
C LYS A 122 0.80 16.71 -32.84
N ARG A 123 1.18 16.20 -31.66
CA ARG A 123 2.58 15.97 -31.24
C ARG A 123 3.06 14.52 -31.41
N ILE A 124 2.14 13.56 -31.53
CA ILE A 124 2.49 12.15 -31.71
C ILE A 124 3.22 11.90 -33.04
N GLN A 125 4.11 10.90 -33.07
CA GLN A 125 4.74 10.40 -34.29
C GLN A 125 4.42 8.90 -34.47
N PRO A 126 3.26 8.52 -35.03
CA PRO A 126 2.77 7.15 -34.95
C PRO A 126 3.46 6.13 -35.85
N THR A 127 4.31 6.60 -36.77
CA THR A 127 5.05 5.76 -37.71
C THR A 127 6.36 6.44 -38.09
N ILE A 128 7.48 5.76 -37.83
CA ILE A 128 8.81 6.20 -38.30
C ILE A 128 8.86 6.06 -39.83
N ARG A 129 9.01 7.20 -40.53
CA ARG A 129 9.23 7.25 -41.99
C ARG A 129 10.62 6.69 -42.30
N ARG A 130 10.71 5.65 -43.14
CA ARG A 130 11.98 5.10 -43.65
C ARG A 130 12.15 5.49 -45.12
N THR A 131 13.39 5.79 -45.52
CA THR A 131 13.73 6.27 -46.87
C THR A 131 14.82 5.38 -47.50
N GLY A 132 14.99 5.49 -48.83
CA GLY A 132 16.03 4.78 -49.58
C GLY A 132 16.06 3.26 -49.36
N LEU A 133 17.27 2.69 -49.29
CA LEU A 133 17.49 1.24 -49.10
C LEU A 133 16.85 0.70 -47.81
N ALA A 134 16.72 1.52 -46.76
CA ALA A 134 16.06 1.11 -45.51
C ALA A 134 14.55 0.88 -45.69
N ALA A 135 13.91 1.61 -46.61
CA ALA A 135 12.52 1.36 -46.99
C ALA A 135 12.37 0.03 -47.76
N ILE A 136 13.29 -0.27 -48.68
CA ILE A 136 13.29 -1.53 -49.44
C ILE A 136 13.52 -2.72 -48.52
N ARG A 137 14.52 -2.65 -47.63
CA ARG A 137 14.79 -3.72 -46.64
C ARG A 137 13.57 -3.96 -45.73
N HIS A 138 12.86 -2.92 -45.31
CA HIS A 138 11.63 -3.05 -44.54
C HIS A 138 10.43 -3.52 -45.37
N CYS A 139 10.41 -3.29 -46.69
CA CYS A 139 9.36 -3.82 -47.56
C CYS A 139 9.45 -5.35 -47.68
N LEU A 140 10.68 -5.88 -47.79
CA LEU A 140 10.94 -7.30 -48.00
C LEU A 140 11.07 -8.12 -46.70
N PHE A 141 11.61 -7.52 -45.63
CA PHE A 141 11.93 -8.19 -44.37
C PHE A 141 11.45 -7.43 -43.12
N GLY A 142 10.54 -6.47 -43.27
CA GLY A 142 9.96 -5.73 -42.15
C GLY A 142 8.73 -6.43 -41.53
N PRO A 143 8.38 -6.10 -40.28
CA PRO A 143 7.16 -6.59 -39.65
C PRO A 143 5.89 -6.14 -40.42
N PRO A 144 4.78 -6.88 -40.28
CA PRO A 144 3.51 -6.54 -40.92
C PRO A 144 3.02 -5.15 -40.49
N LYS A 145 2.33 -4.45 -41.39
CA LYS A 145 1.73 -3.15 -41.10
C LYS A 145 0.54 -3.33 -40.17
N LEU A 146 0.40 -2.43 -39.19
CA LEU A 146 -0.78 -2.39 -38.30
C LEU A 146 -2.06 -2.24 -39.13
N HIS A 147 -3.08 -3.04 -38.77
CA HIS A 147 -4.39 -3.02 -39.42
C HIS A 147 -5.00 -1.61 -39.39
N GLN A 148 -5.76 -1.23 -40.43
CA GLN A 148 -6.27 0.13 -40.55
C GLN A 148 -7.24 0.50 -39.43
N GLY A 149 -8.12 -0.43 -39.03
CA GLY A 149 -9.02 -0.27 -37.88
C GLY A 149 -8.35 -0.39 -36.50
N LEU A 150 -7.02 -0.37 -36.39
CA LEU A 150 -6.29 -0.28 -35.11
C LEU A 150 -5.48 1.02 -35.00
N ARG A 151 -5.63 1.94 -35.96
CA ARG A 151 -4.81 3.17 -36.03
C ARG A 151 -5.27 4.24 -35.05
N GLU A 152 -6.58 4.36 -34.81
CA GLU A 152 -7.10 5.36 -33.88
C GLU A 152 -6.81 4.96 -32.43
N GLU A 153 -6.86 3.68 -32.09
CA GLU A 153 -6.49 3.13 -30.78
C GLU A 153 -4.99 3.31 -30.51
N ARG A 154 -4.15 3.01 -31.51
CA ARG A 154 -2.70 3.34 -31.44
C ARG A 154 -2.50 4.83 -31.22
N ASP A 155 -3.18 5.68 -31.99
CA ASP A 155 -2.99 7.12 -31.91
C ASP A 155 -3.52 7.67 -30.58
N LEU A 156 -4.59 7.10 -30.01
CA LEU A 156 -5.08 7.38 -28.66
C LEU A 156 -4.04 6.99 -27.59
N VAL A 157 -3.50 5.77 -27.63
CA VAL A 157 -2.46 5.33 -26.68
C VAL A 157 -1.22 6.24 -26.73
N LEU A 158 -0.78 6.59 -27.94
CA LEU A 158 0.32 7.55 -28.13
C LEU A 158 -0.04 8.97 -27.66
N THR A 159 -1.30 9.37 -27.79
CA THR A 159 -1.79 10.69 -27.35
C THR A 159 -1.83 10.77 -25.82
N ILE A 160 -2.32 9.72 -25.14
CA ILE A 160 -2.29 9.61 -23.67
C ILE A 160 -0.84 9.58 -23.16
N ALA A 161 0.09 8.97 -23.89
CA ALA A 161 1.52 9.01 -23.56
C ALA A 161 2.17 10.41 -23.74
N GLN A 162 1.52 11.33 -24.47
CA GLN A 162 1.93 12.74 -24.58
C GLN A 162 1.23 13.64 -23.54
N CYS A 163 0.19 13.14 -22.86
CA CYS A 163 -0.45 13.84 -21.74
C CYS A 163 0.47 13.78 -20.52
N GLY A 164 0.82 14.95 -19.96
CA GLY A 164 1.44 15.02 -18.64
C GLY A 164 0.40 14.87 -17.53
N LEU A 165 0.86 14.74 -16.28
CA LEU A 165 0.00 14.97 -15.13
C LEU A 165 -0.37 16.46 -15.08
N ASP A 166 -1.66 16.77 -15.12
CA ASP A 166 -2.20 18.13 -15.03
C ASP A 166 -3.07 18.26 -13.77
N ASN A 167 -2.76 19.27 -12.94
CA ASN A 167 -3.48 19.56 -11.70
C ASN A 167 -4.85 20.23 -11.94
N GLN A 168 -5.11 20.75 -13.15
CA GLN A 168 -6.41 21.34 -13.50
C GLN A 168 -7.45 20.27 -13.87
N ASP A 169 -7.01 19.04 -14.16
CA ASP A 169 -7.89 17.92 -14.46
C ASP A 169 -8.12 17.07 -13.19
N PRO A 170 -9.35 17.04 -12.62
CA PRO A 170 -9.63 16.28 -11.42
C PRO A 170 -9.50 14.76 -11.63
N MET A 171 -9.64 14.26 -12.85
CA MET A 171 -9.48 12.83 -13.17
C MET A 171 -8.03 12.40 -12.94
N HIS A 172 -7.07 13.23 -13.38
CA HIS A 172 -5.64 13.00 -13.17
C HIS A 172 -5.29 12.83 -11.68
N GLY A 173 -5.85 13.68 -10.83
CA GLY A 173 -5.69 13.59 -9.38
C GLY A 173 -6.29 12.31 -8.80
N ARG A 174 -7.54 11.98 -9.18
CA ARG A 174 -8.24 10.78 -8.72
C ARG A 174 -7.52 9.47 -9.07
N VAL A 175 -6.91 9.37 -10.26
CA VAL A 175 -6.07 8.21 -10.65
C VAL A 175 -4.88 8.05 -9.72
N LEU A 176 -4.15 9.14 -9.48
CA LEU A 176 -2.94 9.12 -8.69
C LEU A 176 -3.24 8.80 -7.20
N GLN A 177 -4.29 9.41 -6.64
CA GLN A 177 -4.80 9.08 -5.30
C GLN A 177 -5.30 7.64 -5.20
N THR A 178 -5.98 7.11 -6.23
CA THR A 178 -6.45 5.71 -6.26
C THR A 178 -5.28 4.73 -6.21
N ILE A 179 -4.23 4.99 -7.00
CA ILE A 179 -2.98 4.21 -6.97
C ILE A 179 -2.37 4.25 -5.56
N TYR A 180 -2.23 5.45 -4.97
CA TYR A 180 -1.69 5.62 -3.63
C TYR A 180 -2.47 4.82 -2.59
N LYS A 181 -3.80 4.97 -2.52
CA LYS A 181 -4.67 4.25 -1.57
C LYS A 181 -4.58 2.73 -1.75
N LYS A 182 -4.55 2.24 -2.99
CA LYS A 182 -4.45 0.80 -3.28
C LYS A 182 -3.12 0.19 -2.82
N LEU A 183 -1.99 0.86 -3.07
CA LEU A 183 -0.66 0.34 -2.70
C LEU A 183 -0.39 0.47 -1.19
N THR A 184 -0.78 1.59 -0.58
CA THR A 184 -0.47 1.89 0.83
C THR A 184 -1.51 1.37 1.82
N GLY A 185 -2.75 1.10 1.38
CA GLY A 185 -3.89 0.87 2.26
C GLY A 185 -4.45 2.14 2.92
N SER A 186 -3.99 3.34 2.55
CA SER A 186 -4.51 4.60 3.07
C SER A 186 -6.00 4.77 2.78
N LYS A 187 -6.77 5.18 3.79
CA LYS A 187 -8.19 5.57 3.63
C LYS A 187 -8.33 7.02 3.14
N PHE A 188 -7.35 7.89 3.41
CA PHE A 188 -7.41 9.32 3.14
C PHE A 188 -6.90 9.69 1.75
N ASP A 189 -7.49 10.74 1.15
CA ASP A 189 -6.96 11.36 -0.07
C ASP A 189 -5.69 12.14 0.25
N CYS A 190 -4.64 11.94 -0.53
CA CYS A 190 -3.40 12.69 -0.44
C CYS A 190 -3.40 13.88 -1.41
N ALA A 191 -2.62 14.91 -1.10
CA ALA A 191 -2.49 16.09 -1.95
C ALA A 191 -1.75 15.75 -3.25
N LEU A 192 -2.07 16.42 -4.36
CA LEU A 192 -1.40 16.15 -5.64
C LEU A 192 0.10 16.42 -5.62
N HIS A 193 0.59 17.18 -4.63
CA HIS A 193 2.00 17.48 -4.41
C HIS A 193 2.34 17.24 -2.93
N GLY A 194 3.53 16.71 -2.66
CA GLY A 194 4.04 16.44 -1.32
C GLY A 194 4.90 15.17 -1.24
N ASP A 195 5.70 15.09 -0.18
CA ASP A 195 6.80 14.11 -0.03
C ASP A 195 6.32 12.65 0.00
N HIS A 196 5.04 12.41 0.29
CA HIS A 196 4.40 11.09 0.23
C HIS A 196 4.42 10.43 -1.16
N TRP A 197 4.74 11.16 -2.24
CA TRP A 197 5.00 10.54 -3.54
C TRP A 197 6.34 9.78 -3.55
N GLU A 198 7.30 10.16 -2.72
CA GLU A 198 8.58 9.44 -2.57
C GLU A 198 8.39 8.06 -1.93
N ASP A 199 7.35 7.87 -1.08
CA ASP A 199 6.96 6.54 -0.57
C ASP A 199 6.65 5.55 -1.71
N LEU A 200 6.12 6.03 -2.85
CA LEU A 200 5.82 5.25 -4.05
C LEU A 200 7.00 5.12 -5.01
N GLY A 201 8.12 5.80 -4.74
CA GLY A 201 9.31 5.82 -5.59
C GLY A 201 9.33 6.90 -6.69
N PHE A 202 8.48 7.93 -6.60
CA PHE A 202 8.66 9.16 -7.40
C PHE A 202 9.91 9.93 -6.92
N GLN A 203 10.57 10.68 -7.80
CA GLN A 203 11.84 11.37 -7.48
C GLN A 203 11.70 12.60 -6.56
N GLY A 204 10.48 12.96 -6.17
CA GLY A 204 10.22 14.04 -5.22
C GLY A 204 8.74 14.40 -5.11
N ALA A 205 8.45 15.48 -4.41
CA ALA A 205 7.09 15.96 -4.12
C ALA A 205 6.20 16.29 -5.34
N ASN A 206 6.71 16.29 -6.59
CA ASN A 206 5.90 16.49 -7.80
C ASN A 206 6.04 15.31 -8.79
N PRO A 207 5.07 14.38 -8.81
CA PRO A 207 5.11 13.17 -9.65
C PRO A 207 4.99 13.45 -11.15
N ALA A 208 4.59 14.67 -11.56
CA ALA A 208 4.64 15.06 -12.97
C ALA A 208 6.07 15.05 -13.55
N THR A 209 7.10 15.15 -12.69
CA THR A 209 8.50 15.20 -13.11
C THR A 209 9.05 13.83 -13.52
N ASP A 210 8.55 12.73 -12.97
CA ASP A 210 8.91 11.37 -13.39
C ASP A 210 8.20 10.95 -14.68
N LEU A 211 6.98 11.43 -14.88
CA LEU A 211 6.08 11.03 -15.97
C LEU A 211 6.45 11.64 -17.34
N ARG A 212 7.58 12.36 -17.47
CA ARG A 212 8.01 13.02 -18.72
C ARG A 212 8.19 12.09 -19.93
N GLY A 213 8.52 10.82 -19.71
CA GLY A 213 8.83 9.87 -20.80
C GLY A 213 7.61 9.15 -21.38
N ALA A 214 6.74 8.65 -20.51
CA ALA A 214 5.57 7.84 -20.89
C ALA A 214 4.22 8.55 -20.61
N GLY A 215 4.26 9.76 -20.06
CA GLY A 215 3.06 10.55 -19.75
C GLY A 215 2.08 9.82 -18.85
N PHE A 216 0.80 10.16 -19.03
CA PHE A 216 -0.30 9.58 -18.28
C PHE A 216 -0.53 8.09 -18.59
N LEU A 217 0.03 7.58 -19.70
CA LEU A 217 -0.03 6.16 -20.03
C LEU A 217 0.66 5.29 -18.96
N ALA A 218 1.71 5.80 -18.31
CA ALA A 218 2.33 5.10 -17.17
C ALA A 218 1.37 4.98 -15.97
N LEU A 219 0.62 6.05 -15.66
CA LEU A 219 -0.39 6.02 -14.60
C LEU A 219 -1.56 5.10 -14.94
N LEU A 220 -2.01 5.01 -16.21
CA LEU A 220 -3.02 4.04 -16.59
C LEU A 220 -2.55 2.58 -16.43
N HIS A 221 -1.29 2.27 -16.72
CA HIS A 221 -0.74 0.93 -16.48
C HIS A 221 -0.65 0.62 -14.99
N LEU A 222 -0.20 1.58 -14.18
CA LEU A 222 -0.11 1.42 -12.72
C LEU A 222 -1.50 1.32 -12.07
N LEU A 223 -2.48 2.08 -12.56
CA LEU A 223 -3.88 1.96 -12.18
C LEU A 223 -4.41 0.54 -12.50
N TYR A 224 -4.20 0.06 -13.74
CA TYR A 224 -4.62 -1.28 -14.14
C TYR A 224 -4.00 -2.38 -13.25
N LEU A 225 -2.71 -2.25 -12.92
CA LEU A 225 -2.00 -3.17 -12.03
C LEU A 225 -2.67 -3.27 -10.65
N VAL A 226 -3.26 -2.20 -10.13
CA VAL A 226 -3.89 -2.17 -8.79
C VAL A 226 -5.42 -2.39 -8.80
N MET A 227 -6.01 -2.72 -9.96
CA MET A 227 -7.45 -3.01 -10.06
C MET A 227 -7.82 -4.45 -9.69
N ASP A 228 -7.15 -5.46 -10.25
CA ASP A 228 -7.47 -6.87 -9.94
C ASP A 228 -6.87 -7.31 -8.60
N SER A 229 -7.58 -8.21 -7.92
CA SER A 229 -7.19 -8.83 -6.66
C SER A 229 -5.79 -9.46 -6.66
N LYS A 230 -5.42 -10.20 -7.73
CA LYS A 230 -4.13 -10.92 -7.79
C LYS A 230 -2.99 -9.97 -8.12
N THR A 231 -3.22 -9.05 -9.05
CA THR A 231 -2.21 -8.05 -9.45
C THR A 231 -2.00 -7.02 -8.34
N LEU A 232 -3.04 -6.66 -7.58
CA LEU A 232 -2.94 -5.80 -6.41
C LEU A 232 -2.08 -6.42 -5.30
N LEU A 233 -2.30 -7.69 -4.94
CA LEU A 233 -1.47 -8.39 -3.95
C LEU A 233 0.00 -8.45 -4.38
N MET A 234 0.26 -8.72 -5.66
CA MET A 234 1.62 -8.67 -6.24
C MET A 234 2.21 -7.27 -6.17
N ALA A 235 1.45 -6.22 -6.49
CA ALA A 235 1.91 -4.83 -6.46
C ALA A 235 2.19 -4.34 -5.04
N GLN A 236 1.35 -4.73 -4.07
CA GLN A 236 1.58 -4.47 -2.64
C GLN A 236 2.82 -5.20 -2.12
N GLU A 237 3.10 -6.42 -2.56
CA GLU A 237 4.33 -7.13 -2.19
C GLU A 237 5.57 -6.49 -2.84
N ILE A 238 5.50 -6.06 -4.10
CA ILE A 238 6.56 -5.27 -4.75
C ILE A 238 6.83 -3.97 -3.97
N PHE A 239 5.77 -3.24 -3.62
CA PHE A 239 5.85 -2.00 -2.83
C PHE A 239 6.41 -2.24 -1.41
N ARG A 240 6.06 -3.37 -0.78
CA ARG A 240 6.62 -3.78 0.51
C ARG A 240 8.11 -4.06 0.37
N LEU A 241 8.51 -4.82 -0.66
CA LEU A 241 9.89 -5.20 -0.96
C LEU A 241 10.78 -4.00 -1.31
N SER A 242 10.28 -3.02 -2.06
CA SER A 242 11.04 -1.79 -2.39
C SER A 242 11.31 -0.89 -1.18
N ARG A 243 10.67 -1.16 -0.03
CA ARG A 243 10.87 -0.43 1.24
C ARG A 243 11.71 -1.20 2.27
N HIS A 244 12.18 -2.41 1.97
CA HIS A 244 13.13 -3.10 2.87
C HIS A 244 14.49 -2.42 2.81
N HIS A 245 15.07 -2.20 3.99
CA HIS A 245 16.46 -1.80 4.10
C HIS A 245 17.35 -2.99 3.73
N ILE A 246 18.48 -2.70 3.09
CA ILE A 246 19.56 -3.65 2.77
C ILE A 246 20.52 -3.74 3.96
#